data_AF-A0A954LCL2-F1
#
_entry.id   AF-A0A954LCL2-F1
#
_cell.length_a   1.000
_cell.length_b   1.000
_cell.length_c   1.000
_cell.angle_alpha   90.00
_cell.angle_beta   90.00
_cell.angle_gamma   90.00
#
_symmetry.space_group_name_H-M   'P 1'
#
loop_
_entity.id
_entity.type
_entity.pdbx_description
1 polymer ?
#
loop_
_entity_poly.entity_id
_entity_poly.type
_entity_poly.pdbx_seq_one_letter_code
_entity_poly.pdbx_strand_id
1 'polypeptide(L)'
;MKPPPQPQLLPQPSPQVLHPPQAAGAQQLGSQAEPQAAGAQQLGSQAGAQAAGAQQLGSQAGAQAAGAQQDGWQAGAQAAGAQQDGWQAGAQAAGAQQVGSQAGAQAVGAQQLASTGAQQLGSTLQPQLDLWLNRPNRPA
;
A
#
# COMPACT_ATOMS: atom_id res chain seq x y z
N MET A 1 -58.56 7.89 -35.32
CA MET A 1 -57.24 8.54 -35.10
C MET A 1 -56.26 7.46 -34.68
N LYS A 2 -55.15 7.31 -35.41
CA LYS A 2 -54.10 6.32 -35.10
C LYS A 2 -53.13 6.95 -34.08
N PRO A 3 -52.76 6.26 -32.99
CA PRO A 3 -51.87 6.83 -31.99
C PRO A 3 -50.48 7.13 -32.60
N PRO A 4 -49.80 8.18 -32.13
CA PRO A 4 -48.47 8.54 -32.62
C PRO A 4 -47.45 7.43 -32.27
N PRO A 5 -46.43 7.22 -33.12
CA PRO A 5 -45.39 6.24 -32.85
C PRO A 5 -44.63 6.64 -31.58
N GLN A 6 -44.43 5.68 -30.67
CA GLN A 6 -43.66 5.90 -29.45
C GLN A 6 -42.18 6.12 -29.81
N PRO A 7 -41.48 7.07 -29.14
CA PRO A 7 -40.05 7.25 -29.32
C PRO A 7 -39.34 5.97 -28.88
N GLN A 8 -38.60 5.35 -29.80
CA GLN A 8 -37.73 4.23 -29.47
C GLN A 8 -36.64 4.76 -28.53
N LEU A 9 -36.66 4.31 -27.28
CA LEU A 9 -35.55 4.54 -26.35
C LEU A 9 -34.31 3.89 -26.97
N LEU A 10 -33.39 4.72 -27.46
CA LEU A 10 -32.07 4.26 -27.86
C LEU A 10 -31.48 3.46 -26.70
N PRO A 11 -30.79 2.33 -26.97
CA PRO A 11 -30.09 1.58 -25.94
C PRO A 11 -29.19 2.55 -25.18
N GLN A 12 -29.42 2.69 -23.87
CA GLN A 12 -28.51 3.43 -23.00
C GLN A 12 -27.11 2.81 -23.18
N PRO A 13 -26.07 3.60 -23.49
CA PRO A 13 -24.72 3.04 -23.51
C PRO A 13 -24.47 2.39 -22.16
N SER A 14 -24.05 1.11 -22.18
CA SER A 14 -23.64 0.42 -20.96
C SER A 14 -22.64 1.31 -20.20
N PRO A 15 -22.71 1.39 -18.86
CA PRO A 15 -21.72 2.13 -18.10
C PRO A 15 -20.35 1.62 -18.50
N GLN A 16 -19.59 2.47 -19.17
CA GLN A 16 -18.22 2.15 -19.55
C GLN A 16 -17.51 1.93 -18.22
N VAL A 17 -17.05 0.70 -17.99
CA VAL A 17 -16.12 0.42 -16.91
C VAL A 17 -14.90 1.29 -17.21
N LEU A 18 -14.79 2.42 -16.51
CA LEU A 18 -13.63 3.30 -16.58
C LEU A 18 -12.46 2.45 -16.10
N HIS A 19 -11.64 1.96 -17.03
CA HIS A 19 -10.39 1.33 -16.66
C HIS A 19 -9.56 2.37 -15.92
N PRO A 20 -8.97 2.02 -14.76
CA PRO A 20 -8.11 2.95 -14.05
C PRO A 20 -6.97 3.38 -14.97
N PRO A 21 -6.57 4.67 -14.95
CA PRO A 21 -5.49 5.14 -15.80
C PRO A 21 -4.20 4.41 -15.42
N GLN A 22 -3.73 3.54 -16.32
CA GLN A 22 -2.42 2.90 -16.20
C GLN A 22 -1.33 3.87 -16.64
N ALA A 23 -0.47 4.24 -15.70
CA ALA A 23 0.59 5.20 -15.92
C ALA A 23 1.95 4.52 -15.73
N ALA A 24 2.64 4.23 -16.83
CA ALA A 24 4.00 3.73 -16.80
C ALA A 24 4.98 4.89 -17.06
N GLY A 25 5.94 5.12 -16.14
CA GLY A 25 6.94 6.18 -16.32
C GLY A 25 6.40 7.62 -16.31
N ALA A 26 5.16 7.83 -15.88
CA ALA A 26 4.50 9.13 -15.93
C ALA A 26 4.71 9.94 -14.64
N GLN A 27 4.59 11.27 -14.76
CA GLN A 27 4.44 12.17 -13.63
C GLN A 27 2.96 12.52 -13.47
N GLN A 28 2.36 12.26 -12.31
CA GLN A 28 0.98 12.62 -12.04
C GLN A 28 0.89 13.55 -10.83
N LEU A 29 0.09 14.60 -10.99
CA LEU A 29 -0.19 15.61 -9.97
C LEU A 29 -1.67 15.60 -9.61
N GLY A 30 -1.96 15.65 -8.31
CA GLY A 30 -3.33 15.81 -7.79
C GLY A 30 -3.90 14.53 -7.18
N SER A 31 -5.23 14.49 -7.10
CA SER A 31 -5.96 13.43 -6.39
C SER A 31 -6.47 12.36 -7.34
N GLN A 32 -6.19 11.09 -7.06
CA GLN A 32 -6.64 9.96 -7.89
C GLN A 32 -7.29 8.85 -7.05
N ALA A 33 -8.29 8.19 -7.62
CA ALA A 33 -8.91 7.00 -7.06
C ALA A 33 -8.54 5.79 -7.95
N GLU A 34 -8.11 4.71 -7.31
CA GLU A 34 -7.71 3.44 -7.90
C GLU A 34 -6.66 3.52 -9.02
N PRO A 35 -5.63 4.41 -8.95
CA PRO A 35 -4.63 4.48 -10.00
C PRO A 35 -3.76 3.22 -10.02
N GLN A 36 -3.42 2.77 -11.23
CA GLN A 36 -2.41 1.72 -11.45
C GLN A 36 -1.17 2.34 -12.07
N ALA A 37 -0.02 2.18 -11.42
CA ALA A 37 1.20 2.81 -11.87
C ALA A 37 2.42 1.91 -11.77
N ALA A 38 3.28 1.96 -12.78
CA ALA A 38 4.55 1.24 -12.81
C ALA A 38 5.69 2.22 -13.13
N GLY A 39 6.67 2.37 -12.23
CA GLY A 39 7.77 3.31 -12.44
C GLY A 39 7.33 4.78 -12.54
N ALA A 40 6.17 5.14 -11.98
CA ALA A 40 5.63 6.49 -12.05
C ALA A 40 6.10 7.34 -10.86
N GLN A 41 6.10 8.66 -11.06
CA GLN A 41 6.25 9.64 -9.99
C GLN A 41 4.89 10.30 -9.74
N GLN A 42 4.41 10.25 -8.51
CA GLN A 42 3.08 10.77 -8.18
C GLN A 42 3.16 11.72 -7.00
N LEU A 43 2.50 12.87 -7.13
CA LEU A 43 2.50 13.91 -6.10
C LEU A 43 1.06 14.35 -5.82
N GLY A 44 0.57 14.05 -4.62
CA GLY A 44 -0.80 14.32 -4.22
C GLY A 44 -1.42 13.25 -3.32
N SER A 45 -2.74 13.08 -3.43
CA SER A 45 -3.51 12.20 -2.56
C SER A 45 -4.14 11.05 -3.33
N GLN A 46 -4.03 9.82 -2.85
CA GLN A 46 -4.60 8.66 -3.53
C GLN A 46 -5.39 7.73 -2.61
N ALA A 47 -6.41 7.11 -3.20
CA ALA A 47 -7.18 6.06 -2.56
C ALA A 47 -7.17 4.80 -3.44
N GLY A 48 -6.90 3.63 -2.88
CA GLY A 48 -6.98 2.35 -3.61
C GLY A 48 -5.88 2.12 -4.65
N ALA A 49 -4.75 2.80 -4.53
CA ALA A 49 -3.70 2.76 -5.55
C ALA A 49 -2.96 1.41 -5.59
N GLN A 50 -2.58 0.98 -6.79
CA GLN A 50 -1.69 -0.14 -7.02
C GLN A 50 -0.43 0.34 -7.73
N ALA A 51 0.72 0.21 -7.07
CA ALA A 51 1.97 0.80 -7.55
C ALA A 51 3.13 -0.21 -7.51
N ALA A 52 3.87 -0.31 -8.61
CA ALA A 52 5.10 -1.09 -8.68
C ALA A 52 6.29 -0.19 -9.08
N GLY A 53 7.36 -0.17 -8.28
CA GLY A 53 8.54 0.64 -8.58
C GLY A 53 8.26 2.15 -8.67
N ALA A 54 7.17 2.63 -8.04
CA ALA A 54 6.77 4.03 -8.13
C ALA A 54 7.39 4.87 -7.00
N GLN A 55 7.54 6.16 -7.25
CA GLN A 55 7.85 7.15 -6.22
C GLN A 55 6.59 7.98 -5.94
N GLN A 56 6.18 8.06 -4.69
CA GLN A 56 4.99 8.79 -4.29
C GLN A 56 5.31 9.83 -3.21
N LEU A 57 4.77 11.03 -3.38
CA LEU A 57 4.86 12.11 -2.40
C LEU A 57 3.44 12.56 -2.03
N GLY A 58 3.07 12.45 -0.75
CA GLY A 58 1.80 12.94 -0.25
C GLY A 58 1.04 11.92 0.61
N SER A 59 -0.27 11.78 0.38
CA SER A 59 -1.15 10.99 1.25
C SER A 59 -1.77 9.81 0.50
N GLN A 60 -1.71 8.60 1.07
CA GLN A 60 -2.37 7.44 0.50
C GLN A 60 -3.28 6.72 1.51
N ALA A 61 -4.40 6.22 1.01
CA ALA A 61 -5.30 5.33 1.73
C ALA A 61 -5.55 4.05 0.94
N GLY A 62 -5.43 2.88 1.56
CA GLY A 62 -5.78 1.60 0.95
C GLY A 62 -4.88 1.20 -0.22
N ALA A 63 -3.58 1.50 -0.15
CA ALA A 63 -2.66 1.27 -1.27
C ALA A 63 -1.97 -0.09 -1.20
N GLN A 64 -1.71 -0.68 -2.37
CA GLN A 64 -0.85 -1.86 -2.54
C GLN A 64 0.40 -1.45 -3.31
N ALA A 65 1.57 -1.61 -2.70
CA ALA A 65 2.83 -1.14 -3.25
C ALA A 65 3.92 -2.24 -3.25
N ALA A 66 4.62 -2.39 -4.36
CA ALA A 66 5.77 -3.28 -4.47
C ALA A 66 7.00 -2.51 -4.97
N GLY A 67 8.11 -2.54 -4.22
CA GLY A 67 9.34 -1.85 -4.60
C GLY A 67 9.19 -0.33 -4.72
N ALA A 68 8.22 0.27 -4.02
CA ALA A 68 7.93 1.69 -4.12
C ALA A 68 8.67 2.50 -3.05
N GLN A 69 8.95 3.77 -3.37
CA GLN A 69 9.37 4.77 -2.38
C GLN A 69 8.20 5.72 -2.12
N GLN A 70 7.90 5.96 -0.84
CA GLN A 70 6.81 6.84 -0.47
C GLN A 70 7.19 7.82 0.63
N ASP A 71 6.93 9.10 0.41
CA ASP A 71 7.13 10.14 1.41
C ASP A 71 5.79 10.77 1.77
N GLY A 72 5.43 10.73 3.06
CA GLY A 72 4.22 11.39 3.58
C GLY A 72 3.36 10.51 4.49
N TRP A 73 2.05 10.54 4.29
CA TRP A 73 1.07 9.90 5.18
C TRP A 73 0.42 8.69 4.51
N GLN A 74 0.36 7.56 5.20
CA GLN A 74 -0.30 6.35 4.72
C GLN A 74 -1.30 5.77 5.71
N ALA A 75 -2.44 5.35 5.19
CA ALA A 75 -3.44 4.58 5.94
C ALA A 75 -3.79 3.28 5.21
N GLY A 76 -3.81 2.14 5.91
CA GLY A 76 -4.35 0.90 5.35
C GLY A 76 -3.55 0.33 4.18
N ALA A 77 -2.21 0.43 4.22
CA ALA A 77 -1.37 0.04 3.10
C ALA A 77 -0.82 -1.39 3.21
N GLN A 78 -0.68 -2.06 2.07
CA GLN A 78 0.06 -3.31 1.94
C GLN A 78 1.32 -3.06 1.11
N ALA A 79 2.50 -3.27 1.69
CA ALA A 79 3.76 -2.93 1.06
C ALA A 79 4.76 -4.10 1.08
N ALA A 80 5.39 -4.38 -0.07
CA ALA A 80 6.46 -5.35 -0.20
C ALA A 80 7.73 -4.70 -0.76
N GLY A 81 8.85 -4.80 -0.04
CA GLY A 81 10.13 -4.22 -0.47
C GLY A 81 10.09 -2.70 -0.66
N ALA A 82 9.25 -1.99 0.11
CA ALA A 82 9.05 -0.55 -0.04
C ALA A 82 9.91 0.24 0.95
N GLN A 83 10.28 1.45 0.56
CA GLN A 83 10.85 2.46 1.46
C GLN A 83 9.80 3.52 1.76
N GLN A 84 9.62 3.87 3.03
CA GLN A 84 8.64 4.86 3.46
C GLN A 84 9.22 5.86 4.44
N ASP A 85 9.07 7.14 4.13
CA ASP A 85 9.44 8.23 5.01
C ASP A 85 8.19 9.02 5.43
N GLY A 86 7.82 8.96 6.71
CA GLY A 86 6.70 9.71 7.27
C GLY A 86 5.84 8.92 8.24
N TRP A 87 4.52 9.09 8.16
CA TRP A 87 3.56 8.53 9.10
C TRP A 87 2.73 7.43 8.46
N GLN A 88 2.60 6.30 9.14
CA GLN A 88 1.80 5.18 8.64
C GLN A 88 0.86 4.62 9.71
N ALA A 89 -0.39 4.37 9.33
CA ALA A 89 -1.42 3.77 10.17
C ALA A 89 -2.01 2.51 9.51
N GLY A 90 -2.14 1.43 10.26
CA GLY A 90 -2.89 0.23 9.83
C GLY A 90 -2.27 -0.50 8.64
N ALA A 91 -0.94 -0.63 8.59
CA ALA A 91 -0.25 -1.20 7.44
C ALA A 91 0.26 -2.62 7.64
N GLN A 92 0.37 -3.36 6.54
CA GLN A 92 1.03 -4.66 6.47
C GLN A 92 2.24 -4.55 5.56
N ALA A 93 3.43 -4.79 6.11
CA ALA A 93 4.68 -4.60 5.37
C ALA A 93 5.58 -5.84 5.43
N ALA A 94 6.15 -6.21 4.29
CA ALA A 94 7.14 -7.28 4.17
C ALA A 94 8.44 -6.75 3.55
N GLY A 95 9.56 -6.89 4.24
CA GLY A 95 10.87 -6.43 3.75
C GLY A 95 10.94 -4.93 3.48
N ALA A 96 10.15 -4.12 4.19
CA ALA A 96 10.09 -2.68 4.01
C ALA A 96 11.05 -1.94 4.96
N GLN A 97 11.50 -0.77 4.56
CA GLN A 97 12.21 0.16 5.45
C GLN A 97 11.32 1.37 5.71
N GLN A 98 11.12 1.71 6.97
CA GLN A 98 10.34 2.88 7.36
C GLN A 98 11.16 3.82 8.24
N VAL A 99 11.14 5.11 7.89
CA VAL A 99 11.60 6.22 8.71
C VAL A 99 10.39 7.06 9.10
N GLY A 100 10.25 7.38 10.38
CA GLY A 100 9.06 8.07 10.92
C GLY A 100 8.02 7.14 11.55
N SER A 101 6.94 7.70 12.05
CA SER A 101 6.07 7.04 13.04
C SER A 101 5.11 6.02 12.44
N GLN A 102 4.83 4.95 13.20
CA GLN A 102 3.90 3.90 12.78
C GLN A 102 2.90 3.52 13.88
N ALA A 103 1.62 3.37 13.52
CA ALA A 103 0.57 2.93 14.42
C ALA A 103 -0.21 1.74 13.84
N GLY A 104 -0.43 0.70 14.65
CA GLY A 104 -1.32 -0.41 14.31
C GLY A 104 -0.87 -1.24 13.10
N ALA A 105 0.44 -1.39 12.91
CA ALA A 105 0.99 -2.08 11.75
C ALA A 105 1.59 -3.44 12.09
N GLN A 106 1.56 -4.33 11.09
CA GLN A 106 2.16 -5.66 11.12
C GLN A 106 3.30 -5.69 10.12
N ALA A 107 4.52 -5.91 10.61
CA ALA A 107 5.70 -5.88 9.75
C ALA A 107 6.58 -7.11 9.93
N VAL A 108 6.94 -7.75 8.81
CA VAL A 108 7.81 -8.93 8.75
C VAL A 108 9.07 -8.58 7.98
N GLY A 109 10.24 -8.79 8.61
CA GLY A 109 11.53 -8.45 8.00
C GLY A 109 11.71 -6.96 7.69
N ALA A 110 10.91 -6.09 8.32
CA ALA A 110 10.97 -4.65 8.11
C ALA A 110 11.92 -3.98 9.10
N GLN A 111 12.61 -2.95 8.65
CA GLN A 111 13.45 -2.10 9.50
C GLN A 111 12.70 -0.80 9.77
N GLN A 112 12.60 -0.39 11.03
CA GLN A 112 11.97 0.88 11.40
C GLN A 112 12.90 1.75 12.24
N LEU A 113 13.03 3.00 11.84
CA LEU A 113 13.95 4.00 12.42
C LEU A 113 13.17 5.13 13.10
N ALA A 114 12.18 4.81 13.95
CA ALA A 114 11.34 5.82 14.61
C ALA A 114 10.70 5.41 15.94
N SER A 115 10.13 6.42 16.60
CA SER A 115 9.56 6.38 17.94
C SER A 115 8.18 5.71 18.01
N THR A 116 8.17 4.40 18.31
CA THR A 116 7.13 3.60 19.02
C THR A 116 5.79 3.26 18.34
N GLY A 117 5.41 1.98 18.43
CA GLY A 117 4.04 1.47 18.20
C GLY A 117 3.94 0.18 17.37
N ALA A 118 5.01 -0.21 16.69
CA ALA A 118 5.00 -1.34 15.77
C ALA A 118 5.46 -2.65 16.43
N GLN A 119 4.66 -3.71 16.28
CA GLN A 119 5.08 -5.06 16.65
C GLN A 119 5.96 -5.61 15.51
N GLN A 120 7.27 -5.43 15.61
CA GLN A 120 8.23 -6.05 14.70
C GLN A 120 8.27 -7.57 14.98
N LEU A 121 7.61 -8.36 14.15
CA LEU A 121 7.52 -9.83 14.33
C LEU A 121 8.72 -10.59 13.76
N GLY A 122 9.75 -9.89 13.27
CA GLY A 122 10.80 -10.50 12.42
C GLY A 122 12.15 -10.80 13.07
N SER A 123 12.55 -10.12 14.15
CA SER A 123 13.99 -10.06 14.49
C SER A 123 14.35 -10.50 15.92
N THR A 124 13.37 -10.68 16.81
CA THR A 124 13.65 -10.94 18.25
C THR A 124 13.06 -12.25 18.78
N LEU A 125 12.12 -12.89 18.07
CA LEU A 125 11.44 -14.10 18.54
C LEU A 125 12.07 -15.42 18.06
N GLN A 126 12.80 -15.41 16.94
CA GLN A 126 13.45 -16.62 16.42
C GLN A 126 14.63 -17.11 17.28
N PRO A 127 15.59 -16.28 17.73
CA PRO A 127 16.65 -16.78 18.60
C PRO A 127 16.13 -17.20 19.98
N GLN A 128 15.01 -16.64 20.46
CA GLN A 128 14.41 -17.03 21.73
C GLN A 128 13.71 -18.40 21.68
N LEU A 129 13.01 -18.72 20.57
CA LEU A 129 12.43 -20.04 20.37
C LEU A 129 13.50 -21.12 20.18
N ASP A 130 14.59 -20.81 19.45
CA ASP A 130 15.75 -21.71 19.33
C ASP A 130 16.41 -21.96 20.70
N LEU A 131 16.60 -20.95 21.53
CA LEU A 131 17.14 -21.10 22.89
C LEU A 131 16.23 -21.89 23.85
N TRP A 132 14.93 -22.01 23.55
CA TRP A 132 13.99 -22.77 24.36
C TRP A 132 13.84 -24.22 23.88
N LEU A 133 13.86 -24.46 22.56
CA LEU A 133 13.80 -25.80 21.98
C LEU A 133 15.15 -26.54 22.01
N ASN A 134 16.27 -25.82 21.98
CA ASN A 134 17.61 -26.38 21.85
C ASN A 134 18.40 -26.36 23.17
N ARG A 135 17.72 -26.39 24.33
CA ARG A 135 18.41 -26.62 25.61
C ARG A 135 18.84 -28.09 25.70
N PRO A 136 20.15 -28.39 25.74
CA PRO A 136 20.59 -29.74 26.05
C PRO A 136 20.29 -29.99 27.52
N ASN A 137 19.39 -30.94 27.74
CA ASN A 137 19.16 -31.66 28.99
C ASN A 137 20.41 -31.61 29.91
N ARG A 138 20.36 -30.84 31.01
CA ARG A 138 21.34 -30.96 32.08
C ARG A 138 20.67 -31.59 33.30
N PRO A 139 20.88 -32.89 33.53
CA PRO A 139 20.68 -33.46 34.84
C PRO A 139 21.84 -33.06 35.76
N ALA A 140 21.53 -32.80 37.03
CA ALA A 140 22.37 -33.15 38.16
C ALA A 140 21.45 -33.61 39.27
#